data_AF-A0A3Q2FQV6-F1
#
_entry.id   AF-A0A3Q2FQV6-F1
#
_cell.length_a   1.000
_cell.length_b   1.000
_cell.length_c   1.000
_cell.angle_alpha   90.00
_cell.angle_beta   90.00
_cell.angle_gamma   90.00
#
_symmetry.space_group_name_H-M   'P 1'
#
loop_
_entity.id
_entity.type
_entity.pdbx_description
1 polymer ?
#
loop_
_entity_poly.entity_id
_entity_poly.type
_entity_poly.pdbx_seq_one_letter_code
_entity_poly.pdbx_strand_id
1 'polypeptide(L)'
;MVIIALESACVIDDGETMLVEGLRVAPQERGKGVAGVLLRFCSELIKSKYPDVKVSRLTRDDQLGPKDFEKYRIITKNHGKQGVRSSVSTRQAPPPPVRLDQTAIHQLYLSTELMQRVLPNATIIQDWQPFKLLPSNLAILLKKDIDWMVDDVCSPTVASLCTFPFKVQEDTVLQFSAVDDHTCRIVTAHLERSHW
;
A
#
# COMPACT_ATOMS: atom_id res chain seq x y z
N MET A 1 22.79 1.75 -23.72
CA MET A 1 22.27 2.26 -22.45
C MET A 1 21.66 1.08 -21.70
N VAL A 2 22.15 0.76 -20.50
CA VAL A 2 21.61 -0.33 -19.67
C VAL A 2 21.21 0.26 -18.33
N ILE A 3 19.94 0.11 -17.95
CA ILE A 3 19.45 0.47 -16.62
C ILE A 3 20.00 -0.56 -15.64
N ILE A 4 20.75 -0.09 -14.65
CA ILE A 4 21.37 -0.94 -13.64
C ILE A 4 20.65 -0.92 -12.29
N ALA A 5 19.81 0.08 -12.06
CA ALA A 5 18.92 0.15 -10.91
C ALA A 5 17.71 1.04 -11.18
N LEU A 6 16.63 0.80 -10.44
CA LEU A 6 15.37 1.51 -10.50
C LEU A 6 14.82 1.68 -9.07
N GLU A 7 14.18 2.82 -8.82
CA GLU A 7 13.39 3.09 -7.62
C GLU A 7 12.21 3.99 -7.99
N SER A 8 11.07 3.77 -7.33
CA SER A 8 9.92 4.67 -7.38
C SER A 8 9.59 5.14 -5.98
N ALA A 9 9.03 6.34 -5.86
CA ALA A 9 8.51 6.84 -4.60
C ALA A 9 7.26 7.68 -4.82
N CYS A 10 6.29 7.58 -3.92
CA CYS A 10 5.10 8.43 -3.91
C CYS A 10 5.03 9.24 -2.61
N VAL A 11 4.47 10.45 -2.70
CA VAL A 11 4.28 11.31 -1.55
C VAL A 11 2.82 11.25 -1.12
N ILE A 12 2.60 10.76 0.11
CA ILE A 12 1.29 10.51 0.72
C ILE A 12 1.15 11.32 2.02
N ASP A 13 0.03 11.12 2.72
CA ASP A 13 -0.25 11.76 4.01
C ASP A 13 -0.16 13.30 3.93
N ASP A 14 -0.84 13.89 2.94
CA ASP A 14 -0.83 15.33 2.68
C ASP A 14 0.55 15.95 2.44
N GLY A 15 1.54 15.15 2.04
CA GLY A 15 2.90 15.65 1.80
C GLY A 15 3.90 15.29 2.89
N GLU A 16 3.47 14.66 3.98
CA GLU A 16 4.35 14.40 5.12
C GLU A 16 5.16 13.10 5.01
N THR A 17 4.72 12.16 4.17
CA THR A 17 5.33 10.83 4.08
C THR A 17 5.74 10.54 2.64
N MET A 18 7.00 10.15 2.45
CA MET A 18 7.50 9.53 1.23
C MET A 18 7.43 8.00 1.39
N LEU A 19 6.76 7.33 0.48
CA LEU A 19 6.70 5.89 0.39
C LEU A 19 7.55 5.43 -0.80
N VAL A 20 8.60 4.67 -0.50
CA VAL A 20 9.56 4.13 -1.47
C VAL A 20 9.16 2.73 -1.86
N GLU A 21 9.19 2.47 -3.16
CA GLU A 21 8.72 1.25 -3.80
C GLU A 21 9.63 0.80 -4.93
N GLY A 22 9.56 -0.50 -5.25
CA GLY A 22 10.14 -1.01 -6.49
C GLY A 22 11.66 -0.89 -6.59
N LEU A 23 12.38 -0.65 -5.47
CA LEU A 23 13.84 -0.59 -5.48
C LEU A 23 14.40 -1.92 -5.99
N ARG A 24 15.08 -1.88 -7.13
CA ARG A 24 15.71 -3.03 -7.76
C ARG A 24 17.10 -2.64 -8.25
N VAL A 25 18.07 -3.52 -8.02
CA VAL A 25 19.44 -3.40 -8.54
C VAL A 25 19.76 -4.66 -9.33
N ALA A 26 20.31 -4.47 -10.53
CA ALA A 26 20.77 -5.54 -11.40
C ALA A 26 21.71 -6.47 -10.62
N PRO A 27 21.58 -7.81 -10.73
CA PRO A 27 22.37 -8.75 -9.93
C PRO A 27 23.88 -8.48 -9.93
N GLN A 28 24.42 -8.08 -11.08
CA GLN A 28 25.85 -7.83 -11.28
C GLN A 28 26.34 -6.52 -10.62
N GLU A 29 25.42 -5.64 -10.23
CA GLU A 29 25.70 -4.35 -9.58
C GLU A 29 25.36 -4.35 -8.08
N ARG A 30 24.85 -5.47 -7.56
CA ARG A 30 24.61 -5.64 -6.12
C ARG A 30 25.93 -5.67 -5.35
N GLY A 31 25.88 -5.23 -4.09
CA GLY A 31 27.08 -5.13 -3.24
C GLY A 31 27.99 -3.92 -3.54
N LYS A 32 27.72 -3.15 -4.60
CA LYS A 32 28.53 -1.98 -5.00
C LYS A 32 27.99 -0.64 -4.48
N GLY A 33 26.99 -0.67 -3.58
CA GLY A 33 26.38 0.54 -3.00
C GLY A 33 25.34 1.25 -3.89
N VAL A 34 25.02 0.73 -5.09
CA VAL A 34 24.09 1.35 -6.05
C VAL A 34 22.73 1.70 -5.44
N ALA A 35 22.14 0.78 -4.66
CA ALA A 35 20.87 1.02 -3.97
C ALA A 35 20.92 2.23 -3.03
N GLY A 36 22.02 2.40 -2.30
CA GLY A 36 22.18 3.51 -1.36
C GLY A 36 22.35 4.86 -2.05
N VAL A 37 23.03 4.88 -3.21
CA VAL A 37 23.16 6.09 -4.04
C VAL A 37 21.80 6.48 -4.62
N LEU A 38 21.06 5.52 -5.17
CA LEU A 38 19.74 5.78 -5.76
C LEU A 38 18.73 6.28 -4.72
N LEU A 39 18.65 5.60 -3.56
CA LEU A 39 17.78 5.99 -2.45
C LEU A 39 18.11 7.39 -1.94
N ARG A 40 19.40 7.74 -1.82
CA ARG A 40 19.82 9.08 -1.40
C ARG A 40 19.37 10.14 -2.41
N PHE A 41 19.64 9.91 -3.69
CA PHE A 41 19.23 10.82 -4.76
C PHE A 41 17.71 11.04 -4.78
N CYS A 42 16.93 9.96 -4.72
CA CYS A 42 15.47 10.02 -4.66
C CYS A 42 14.97 10.81 -3.45
N SER A 43 15.54 10.55 -2.28
CA SER A 43 15.20 11.23 -1.04
C SER A 43 15.50 12.74 -1.12
N GLU A 44 16.67 13.12 -1.62
CA GLU A 44 17.05 14.53 -1.80
C GLU A 44 16.15 15.25 -2.81
N LEU A 45 15.86 14.60 -3.95
CA LEU A 45 14.97 15.13 -4.97
C LEU A 45 13.54 15.35 -4.43
N ILE A 46 13.00 14.37 -3.70
CA ILE A 46 11.69 14.49 -3.08
C ILE A 46 11.68 15.57 -2.01
N LYS A 47 12.71 15.62 -1.15
CA LYS A 47 12.80 16.66 -0.11
C LYS A 47 12.91 18.07 -0.70
N SER A 48 13.55 18.20 -1.86
CA SER A 48 13.61 19.47 -2.61
C SER A 48 12.25 19.88 -3.18
N LYS A 49 11.48 18.94 -3.75
CA LYS A 49 10.15 19.20 -4.33
C LYS A 49 9.03 19.31 -3.29
N TYR A 50 9.14 18.55 -2.21
CA TYR A 50 8.17 18.41 -1.13
C TYR A 50 8.88 18.59 0.22
N PRO A 51 9.18 19.84 0.62
CA PRO A 51 9.94 20.13 1.84
C PRO A 51 9.28 19.65 3.12
N ASP A 52 7.95 19.48 3.13
CA ASP A 52 7.17 19.04 4.28
C ASP A 52 7.25 17.53 4.55
N VAL A 53 7.87 16.74 3.66
CA VAL A 53 8.11 15.32 3.89
C VAL A 53 9.00 15.13 5.12
N LYS A 54 8.48 14.45 6.14
CA LYS A 54 9.17 14.19 7.43
C LYS A 54 9.54 12.72 7.60
N VAL A 55 8.79 11.82 6.94
CA VAL A 55 8.93 10.38 7.12
C VAL A 55 9.24 9.71 5.79
N SER A 56 10.20 8.80 5.77
CA SER A 56 10.45 7.89 4.65
C SER A 56 10.06 6.47 5.07
N ARG A 57 9.26 5.79 4.25
CA ARG A 57 8.82 4.40 4.46
C ARG A 57 9.24 3.56 3.28
N LEU A 58 9.89 2.44 3.55
CA LEU A 58 10.25 1.43 2.55
C LEU A 58 9.23 0.30 2.62
N THR A 59 8.56 -0.02 1.52
CA THR A 59 7.77 -1.25 1.44
C THR A 59 8.74 -2.43 1.34
N ARG A 60 8.58 -3.41 2.24
CA ARG A 60 9.31 -4.67 2.19
C ARG A 60 8.32 -5.80 2.12
N ASP A 61 8.60 -6.74 1.24
CA ASP A 61 7.86 -7.99 1.11
C ASP A 61 8.43 -9.03 2.09
N ASP A 62 8.51 -8.66 3.37
CA ASP A 62 9.01 -9.55 4.43
C ASP A 62 7.86 -10.47 4.87
N GLN A 63 8.15 -11.76 5.08
CA GLN A 63 7.16 -12.68 5.64
C GLN A 63 6.80 -12.25 7.07
N LEU A 64 5.52 -11.94 7.31
CA LEU A 64 5.02 -11.58 8.64
C LEU A 64 4.93 -12.79 9.56
N GLY A 65 5.34 -12.62 10.81
CA GLY A 65 5.19 -13.62 11.86
C GLY A 65 3.83 -13.53 12.57
N PRO A 66 3.42 -14.57 13.33
CA PRO A 66 2.19 -14.59 14.12
C PRO A 66 1.95 -13.32 14.97
N LYS A 67 3.01 -12.78 15.57
CA LYS A 67 2.97 -11.58 16.43
C LYS A 67 2.68 -10.28 15.69
N ASP A 68 3.00 -10.22 14.39
CA ASP A 68 2.69 -9.04 13.58
C ASP A 68 1.19 -8.95 13.29
N PHE A 69 0.53 -10.10 13.20
CA PHE A 69 -0.92 -10.20 13.00
C PHE A 69 -1.72 -9.86 14.27
N GLU A 70 -1.16 -10.03 15.47
CA GLU A 70 -1.84 -9.69 16.74
C GLU A 70 -2.22 -8.21 16.87
N LYS A 71 -1.51 -7.32 16.16
CA LYS A 71 -1.78 -5.87 16.15
C LYS A 71 -3.03 -5.49 15.38
N TYR A 72 -3.50 -6.38 14.51
CA TYR A 72 -4.58 -6.10 13.59
C TYR A 72 -5.72 -7.08 13.89
N ARG A 73 -6.94 -6.58 14.02
CA ARG A 73 -8.14 -7.43 14.02
C ARG A 73 -8.43 -7.84 12.58
N ILE A 74 -7.57 -8.68 12.00
CA ILE A 74 -7.56 -9.00 10.57
C ILE A 74 -8.72 -9.93 10.24
N ILE A 75 -9.49 -9.60 9.20
CA ILE A 75 -10.21 -10.59 8.39
C ILE A 75 -9.30 -10.96 7.23
N THR A 76 -8.69 -12.13 7.30
CA THR A 76 -8.04 -12.70 6.13
C THR A 76 -9.13 -13.18 5.17
N LYS A 77 -9.12 -12.68 3.94
CA LYS A 77 -9.75 -13.39 2.82
C LYS A 77 -8.84 -14.57 2.50
N ASN A 78 -9.18 -15.75 3.00
CA ASN A 78 -8.47 -16.98 2.63
C ASN A 78 -8.65 -17.18 1.11
N HIS A 79 -7.60 -16.92 0.34
CA HIS A 79 -7.52 -17.34 -1.05
C HIS A 79 -7.44 -18.87 -1.07
N GLY A 80 -8.61 -19.52 -1.17
CA GLY A 80 -8.75 -20.91 -1.59
C GLY A 80 -7.89 -21.94 -0.86
N LYS A 81 -8.32 -22.36 0.33
CA LYS A 81 -8.38 -23.76 0.80
C LYS A 81 -8.95 -23.80 2.23
N GLN A 82 -9.68 -24.87 2.53
CA GLN A 82 -10.58 -25.06 3.67
C GLN A 82 -10.04 -24.62 5.05
N GLY A 83 -10.88 -23.85 5.77
CA GLY A 83 -11.30 -24.09 7.15
C GLY A 83 -10.25 -24.17 8.27
N VAL A 84 -10.12 -23.09 9.04
CA VAL A 84 -9.83 -23.19 10.48
C VAL A 84 -11.16 -23.14 11.21
N ARG A 85 -11.66 -24.32 11.61
CA ARG A 85 -12.81 -24.45 12.52
C ARG A 85 -12.35 -24.15 13.94
N SER A 86 -12.69 -22.97 14.46
CA SER A 86 -12.74 -22.77 15.90
C SER A 86 -14.01 -23.43 16.43
N SER A 87 -13.86 -24.53 17.15
CA SER A 87 -14.94 -25.18 17.89
C SER A 87 -15.36 -24.31 19.06
N VAL A 88 -16.52 -23.63 18.99
CA VAL A 88 -17.43 -23.36 20.12
C VAL A 88 -18.78 -22.81 19.59
N SER A 89 -19.83 -23.55 19.92
CA SER A 89 -21.23 -23.16 20.17
C SER A 89 -22.10 -22.52 19.06
N THR A 90 -23.26 -23.16 18.85
CA THR A 90 -24.47 -22.67 18.16
C THR A 90 -24.69 -21.17 18.34
N ARG A 91 -24.28 -20.38 17.34
CA ARG A 91 -24.67 -18.98 17.15
C ARG A 91 -25.12 -18.84 15.71
N GLN A 92 -26.18 -18.07 15.49
CA GLN A 92 -26.64 -17.67 14.15
C GLN A 92 -25.43 -17.29 13.29
N ALA A 93 -25.44 -17.72 12.03
CA ALA A 93 -24.41 -17.30 11.09
C ALA A 93 -24.34 -15.77 11.11
N PRO A 94 -23.15 -15.17 11.27
CA PRO A 94 -23.02 -13.72 11.21
C PRO A 94 -23.59 -13.21 9.88
N PRO A 95 -24.20 -12.00 9.87
CA PRO A 95 -24.72 -11.41 8.65
C PRO A 95 -23.62 -11.36 7.57
N PRO A 96 -23.99 -11.50 6.29
CA PRO A 96 -23.01 -11.43 5.21
C PRO A 96 -22.34 -10.05 5.21
N PRO A 97 -21.05 -9.98 4.88
CA PRO A 97 -20.34 -8.69 4.79
C PRO A 97 -21.02 -7.78 3.76
N VAL A 98 -21.08 -6.50 4.09
CA VAL A 98 -21.69 -5.45 3.27
C VAL A 98 -20.60 -4.81 2.42
N ARG A 99 -20.76 -4.86 1.10
CA ARG A 99 -19.89 -4.13 0.17
C ARG A 99 -20.30 -2.66 0.15
N LEU A 100 -19.31 -1.78 0.30
CA LEU A 100 -19.51 -0.34 0.33
C LEU A 100 -19.44 0.25 -1.08
N ASP A 101 -20.30 1.22 -1.36
CA ASP A 101 -20.16 2.12 -2.50
C ASP A 101 -19.25 3.32 -2.15
N GLN A 102 -18.95 4.15 -3.15
CA GLN A 102 -18.06 5.30 -2.96
C GLN A 102 -18.57 6.28 -1.90
N THR A 103 -19.88 6.54 -1.85
CA THR A 103 -20.47 7.46 -0.87
C THR A 103 -20.35 6.92 0.54
N ALA A 104 -20.64 5.63 0.74
CA ALA A 104 -20.51 4.95 2.02
C ALA A 104 -19.05 4.88 2.48
N ILE A 105 -18.09 4.65 1.56
CA ILE A 105 -16.66 4.69 1.88
C ILE A 105 -16.28 6.08 2.42
N HIS A 106 -16.64 7.16 1.71
CA HIS A 106 -16.32 8.52 2.15
C HIS A 106 -16.91 8.84 3.52
N GLN A 107 -18.20 8.55 3.73
CA GLN A 107 -18.86 8.82 5.01
C GLN A 107 -18.21 8.02 6.14
N LEU A 108 -18.03 6.72 5.95
CA LEU A 108 -17.55 5.84 7.00
C LEU A 108 -16.09 6.09 7.37
N TYR A 109 -15.21 6.29 6.37
CA TYR A 109 -13.76 6.41 6.57
C TYR A 109 -13.26 7.83 6.82
N LEU A 110 -14.00 8.89 6.44
CA LEU A 110 -13.56 10.28 6.62
C LEU A 110 -14.49 11.11 7.50
N SER A 111 -15.79 10.81 7.55
CA SER A 111 -16.78 11.67 8.23
C SER A 111 -17.17 11.15 9.61
N THR A 112 -16.83 9.90 9.94
CA THR A 112 -17.10 9.30 11.26
C THR A 112 -15.82 8.87 11.97
N GLU A 113 -15.88 8.73 13.29
CA GLU A 113 -14.80 8.14 14.09
C GLU A 113 -14.88 6.61 14.18
N LEU A 114 -15.87 5.99 13.54
CA LEU A 114 -16.13 4.55 13.64
C LEU A 114 -14.92 3.73 13.18
N MET A 115 -14.31 4.13 12.07
CA MET A 115 -13.14 3.44 11.53
C MET A 115 -11.86 3.66 12.35
N GLN A 116 -11.79 4.67 13.22
CA GLN A 116 -10.65 4.84 14.13
C GLN A 116 -10.60 3.75 15.21
N ARG A 117 -11.76 3.16 15.53
CA ARG A 117 -11.88 2.03 16.48
C ARG A 117 -11.59 0.68 15.82
N VAL A 118 -11.78 0.61 14.50
CA VAL A 118 -11.58 -0.61 13.70
C VAL A 118 -10.14 -0.70 13.21
N LEU A 119 -9.58 0.41 12.71
CA LEU A 119 -8.25 0.49 12.14
C LEU A 119 -7.23 0.88 13.20
N PRO A 120 -6.16 0.08 13.40
CA PRO A 120 -5.06 0.47 14.28
C PRO A 120 -4.48 1.82 13.84
N ASN A 121 -4.42 2.77 14.77
CA ASN A 121 -3.93 4.14 14.54
C ASN A 121 -4.61 4.85 13.35
N ALA A 122 -5.88 4.56 13.06
CA ALA A 122 -6.59 5.12 11.92
C ALA A 122 -5.78 5.01 10.61
N THR A 123 -5.14 3.85 10.40
CA THR A 123 -4.27 3.59 9.26
C THR A 123 -4.80 2.40 8.46
N ILE A 124 -4.99 2.60 7.16
CA ILE A 124 -5.27 1.55 6.20
C ILE A 124 -3.95 0.93 5.75
N ILE A 125 -3.87 -0.40 5.74
CA ILE A 125 -2.76 -1.13 5.12
C ILE A 125 -3.28 -1.77 3.84
N GLN A 126 -2.71 -1.41 2.68
CA GLN A 126 -3.06 -1.96 1.38
C GLN A 126 -1.79 -2.27 0.60
N ASP A 127 -1.61 -3.51 0.14
CA ASP A 127 -0.38 -3.99 -0.53
C ASP A 127 0.91 -3.58 0.22
N TRP A 128 0.93 -3.73 1.54
CA TRP A 128 2.04 -3.33 2.43
C TRP A 128 2.27 -1.82 2.57
N GLN A 129 1.42 -0.99 1.97
CA GLN A 129 1.48 0.46 2.05
C GLN A 129 0.56 0.99 3.15
N PRO A 130 1.07 1.78 4.10
CA PRO A 130 0.25 2.42 5.13
C PRO A 130 -0.29 3.77 4.66
N PHE A 131 -1.59 4.00 4.83
CA PHE A 131 -2.28 5.25 4.51
C PHE A 131 -3.06 5.76 5.73
N LYS A 132 -2.81 6.99 6.18
CA LYS A 132 -3.69 7.66 7.16
C LYS A 132 -5.08 7.87 6.57
N LEU A 133 -6.12 7.90 7.41
CA LEU A 133 -7.48 8.28 7.02
C LEU A 133 -7.58 9.78 6.66
N LEU A 134 -7.08 10.12 5.48
CA LEU A 134 -7.08 11.47 4.94
C LEU A 134 -7.78 11.48 3.56
N PRO A 135 -8.47 12.57 3.20
CA PRO A 135 -9.11 12.67 1.88
C PRO A 135 -8.14 12.45 0.71
N SER A 136 -6.91 12.96 0.81
CA SER A 136 -5.86 12.81 -0.20
C SER A 136 -5.45 11.35 -0.40
N ASN A 137 -5.25 10.61 0.69
CA ASN A 137 -4.93 9.19 0.63
C ASN A 137 -6.11 8.36 0.13
N LEU A 138 -7.33 8.70 0.54
CA LEU A 138 -8.51 7.99 0.06
C LEU A 138 -8.71 8.18 -1.44
N ALA A 139 -8.40 9.36 -1.99
CA ALA A 139 -8.41 9.60 -3.43
C ALA A 139 -7.41 8.71 -4.19
N ILE A 140 -6.26 8.37 -3.59
CA ILE A 140 -5.31 7.40 -4.15
C ILE A 140 -5.90 5.98 -4.09
N LEU A 141 -6.44 5.58 -2.94
CA LEU A 141 -6.99 4.24 -2.74
C LEU A 141 -8.23 3.97 -3.61
N LEU A 142 -9.09 4.96 -3.84
CA LEU A 142 -10.28 4.83 -4.69
C LEU A 142 -9.96 4.66 -6.19
N LYS A 143 -8.73 5.00 -6.62
CA LYS A 143 -8.24 4.69 -7.97
C LYS A 143 -7.81 3.23 -8.13
N LYS A 144 -7.66 2.50 -7.02
CA LYS A 144 -7.31 1.08 -7.02
C LYS A 144 -8.58 0.23 -7.05
N ASP A 145 -8.50 -0.94 -7.68
CA ASP A 145 -9.59 -1.92 -7.68
C ASP A 145 -9.65 -2.68 -6.34
N ILE A 146 -10.05 -1.97 -5.29
CA ILE A 146 -10.21 -2.50 -3.92
C ILE A 146 -11.68 -2.85 -3.70
N ASP A 147 -11.92 -4.04 -3.16
CA ASP A 147 -13.20 -4.46 -2.62
C ASP A 147 -13.31 -4.00 -1.16
N TRP A 148 -14.16 -3.00 -0.91
CA TRP A 148 -14.37 -2.39 0.40
C TRP A 148 -15.56 -3.05 1.08
N MET A 149 -15.33 -3.77 2.18
CA MET A 149 -16.38 -4.49 2.90
C MET A 149 -16.30 -4.27 4.41
N VAL A 150 -17.46 -4.27 5.06
CA VAL A 150 -17.61 -4.23 6.52
C VAL A 150 -18.64 -5.26 7.00
N ASP A 151 -18.61 -5.59 8.28
CA ASP A 151 -19.64 -6.44 8.91
C ASP A 151 -20.97 -5.71 9.14
N ASP A 152 -20.92 -4.41 9.46
CA ASP A 152 -22.08 -3.54 9.65
C ASP A 152 -21.73 -2.10 9.24
N VAL A 153 -22.60 -1.43 8.49
CA VAL A 153 -22.34 -0.07 7.98
C VAL A 153 -22.50 1.01 9.07
N CYS A 154 -23.41 0.80 10.01
CA CYS A 154 -23.74 1.75 11.06
C CYS A 154 -22.81 1.62 12.27
N SER A 155 -22.30 0.42 12.54
CA SER A 155 -21.42 0.13 13.67
C SER A 155 -20.40 -0.96 13.29
N PRO A 156 -19.47 -0.67 12.36
CA PRO A 156 -18.49 -1.65 11.92
C PRO A 156 -17.61 -2.08 13.07
N THR A 157 -17.44 -3.38 13.23
CA THR A 157 -16.43 -3.94 14.14
C THR A 157 -15.25 -4.53 13.39
N VAL A 158 -15.42 -4.75 12.08
CA VAL A 158 -14.38 -5.26 11.20
C VAL A 158 -14.52 -4.71 9.78
N ALA A 159 -13.38 -4.48 9.13
CA ALA A 159 -13.30 -4.07 7.73
C ALA A 159 -12.35 -4.96 6.95
N SER A 160 -12.68 -5.19 5.69
CA SER A 160 -11.86 -5.93 4.72
C SER A 160 -11.63 -5.05 3.49
N LEU A 161 -10.36 -4.94 3.10
CA LEU A 161 -9.88 -4.14 1.99
C LEU A 161 -9.00 -5.06 1.14
N CYS A 162 -9.54 -5.59 0.05
CA CYS A 162 -8.82 -6.56 -0.78
C CYS A 162 -8.79 -6.11 -2.23
N THR A 163 -7.62 -6.12 -2.85
CA THR A 163 -7.48 -6.06 -4.31
C THR A 163 -7.75 -7.43 -4.92
N PHE A 164 -8.34 -7.48 -6.11
CA PHE A 164 -8.37 -8.73 -6.87
C PHE A 164 -6.95 -9.12 -7.31
N PRO A 165 -6.58 -10.41 -7.29
CA PRO A 165 -5.31 -10.84 -7.89
C PRO A 165 -5.31 -10.46 -9.37
N PHE A 166 -4.41 -9.59 -9.78
CA PHE A 166 -4.23 -9.29 -11.19
C PHE A 166 -3.47 -10.45 -11.86
N LYS A 167 -3.87 -10.79 -13.10
CA LYS A 167 -3.15 -11.79 -13.90
C LYS A 167 -1.87 -11.16 -14.41
N VAL A 168 -0.72 -11.62 -13.90
CA VAL A 168 0.59 -11.33 -14.51
C VAL A 168 0.66 -12.12 -15.81
N GLN A 169 0.66 -11.43 -16.96
CA GLN A 169 0.99 -12.07 -18.24
C GLN A 169 2.50 -12.30 -18.29
N GLU A 170 2.93 -13.53 -18.55
CA GLU A 170 4.33 -14.00 -18.41
C GLU A 170 5.35 -13.35 -19.37
N ASP A 171 4.94 -12.46 -20.28
CA ASP A 171 5.85 -11.83 -21.27
C ASP A 171 5.97 -10.30 -21.14
N THR A 172 5.55 -9.69 -20.04
CA THR A 172 5.65 -8.22 -19.90
C THR A 172 7.02 -7.79 -19.38
N VAL A 173 7.92 -7.41 -20.28
CA VAL A 173 9.04 -6.52 -19.95
C VAL A 173 8.45 -5.15 -19.62
N LEU A 174 8.38 -4.80 -18.34
CA LEU A 174 7.95 -3.48 -17.89
C LEU A 174 8.96 -2.42 -18.36
N GLN A 175 8.63 -1.69 -19.42
CA GLN A 175 9.25 -0.40 -19.74
C GLN A 175 8.68 0.65 -18.77
N PHE A 176 9.54 1.17 -17.90
CA PHE A 176 9.21 2.26 -16.98
C PHE A 176 9.32 3.60 -17.70
N SER A 177 8.23 4.38 -17.68
CA SER A 177 8.23 5.79 -18.05
C SER A 177 7.76 6.59 -16.83
N ALA A 178 8.42 7.72 -16.57
CA ALA A 178 7.95 8.68 -15.59
C ALA A 178 6.81 9.50 -16.20
N VAL A 179 5.63 9.42 -15.61
CA VAL A 179 4.53 10.37 -15.83
C VAL A 179 4.41 11.17 -14.54
N ASP A 180 4.65 12.47 -14.60
CA ASP A 180 4.19 13.39 -13.55
C ASP A 180 2.67 13.47 -13.66
N ASP A 181 1.98 12.50 -13.06
CA ASP A 181 0.57 12.66 -12.79
C ASP A 181 0.49 13.62 -11.59
N HIS A 182 0.12 14.88 -11.86
CA HIS A 182 -0.14 15.91 -10.84
C HIS A 182 -1.16 15.45 -9.78
N THR A 183 -1.85 14.34 -10.04
CA THR A 183 -2.78 13.70 -9.11
C THR A 183 -2.15 12.68 -8.15
N CYS A 184 -0.88 12.24 -8.32
CA CYS A 184 -0.28 11.15 -7.54
C CYS A 184 1.16 11.39 -7.03
N ARG A 185 1.83 12.49 -7.41
CA ARG A 185 3.16 12.90 -6.89
C ARG A 185 4.20 11.77 -6.87
N ILE A 186 4.30 11.03 -7.97
CA ILE A 186 5.23 9.90 -8.11
C ILE A 186 6.56 10.40 -8.68
N VAL A 187 7.68 9.97 -8.10
CA VAL A 187 9.03 10.17 -8.63
C VAL A 187 9.63 8.81 -8.93
N THR A 188 10.09 8.61 -10.17
CA THR A 188 10.83 7.41 -10.59
C THR A 188 12.24 7.80 -10.99
N ALA A 189 13.24 7.14 -10.41
CA ALA A 189 14.65 7.33 -10.74
C ALA A 189 15.27 6.03 -11.23
N HIS A 190 16.18 6.15 -12.20
CA HIS A 190 16.97 5.05 -12.71
C HIS A 190 18.44 5.47 -12.79
N LEU A 191 19.34 4.50 -12.60
CA LEU A 191 20.78 4.68 -12.78
C LEU A 191 21.23 3.90 -14.01
N GLU A 192 22.11 4.52 -14.80
CA GLU A 192 22.62 3.96 -16.04
C GLU A 192 24.13 3.81 -16.00
N ARG A 193 24.65 2.81 -16.73
CA ARG A 193 26.09 2.68 -16.95
C ARG A 193 26.48 3.35 -18.28
N SER A 194 27.36 4.35 -18.21
CA SER A 194 28.05 4.91 -19.38
C SER A 194 29.17 3.96 -19.84
N HIS A 195 29.23 3.67 -21.14
CA HIS A 195 30.34 2.91 -21.71
C HIS A 195 31.61 3.77 -21.69
N TRP A 196 32.66 3.30 -21.03
CA TRP A 196 34.05 3.68 -21.29
C TRP A 196 34.71 2.51 -21.98
#